data_AF-L0E0B4-F1
#
_entry.id   AF-L0E0B4-F1
#
_cell.length_a   1.000
_cell.length_b   1.000
_cell.length_c   1.000
_cell.angle_alpha   90.00
_cell.angle_beta   90.00
_cell.angle_gamma   90.00
#
_symmetry.space_group_name_H-M   'P 1'
#
loop_
_entity.id
_entity.type
_entity.pdbx_description
1 polymer ?
#
loop_
_entity_poly.entity_id
_entity_poly.type
_entity_poly.pdbx_seq_one_letter_code
_entity_poly.pdbx_strand_id
1 'polypeptide(L)'
;MMHWLQSLGVLRSLLLLAAAFVMLVAPLAYDGVHLHDWRLLPSVVAPAVMMVLVFVILLDMLMSRVFMADADGEDRARLAAVIWTEAVVLVAMIVAWSPFLVRIFWY
;
A
#
# COMPACT_ATOMS: atom_id res chain seq x y z
N MET A 1 -1.26 20.39 -8.03
CA MET A 1 -1.33 18.92 -7.82
C MET A 1 -0.02 18.21 -8.16
N MET A 2 0.60 18.44 -9.34
CA MET A 2 1.82 17.71 -9.79
C MET A 2 3.11 18.03 -9.00
N HIS A 3 3.18 19.15 -8.28
CA HIS A 3 4.37 19.56 -7.51
C HIS A 3 4.61 18.70 -6.24
N TRP A 4 3.55 18.13 -5.66
CA TRP A 4 3.63 17.24 -4.49
C TRP A 4 4.09 15.82 -4.84
N LEU A 5 3.80 15.36 -6.05
CA LEU A 5 4.24 14.05 -6.55
C LEU A 5 5.74 14.01 -6.85
N GLN A 6 6.33 15.15 -7.23
CA GLN A 6 7.78 15.26 -7.46
C GLN A 6 8.59 15.39 -6.16
N SER A 7 8.01 15.95 -5.09
CA SER A 7 8.69 16.07 -3.79
C SER A 7 8.78 14.76 -3.01
N LEU A 8 7.93 13.78 -3.32
CA LEU A 8 7.89 12.47 -2.66
C LEU A 8 8.93 11.48 -3.21
N GLY A 9 9.48 11.75 -4.40
CA GLY A 9 10.32 10.82 -5.15
C GLY A 9 9.49 9.92 -6.08
N VAL A 10 10.00 9.70 -7.29
CA VAL A 10 9.30 8.92 -8.34
C VAL A 10 8.94 7.52 -7.86
N LEU A 11 9.85 6.84 -7.17
CA LEU A 11 9.63 5.50 -6.64
C LEU A 11 8.42 5.44 -5.70
N ARG A 12 8.30 6.42 -4.81
CA ARG A 12 7.20 6.48 -3.84
C ARG A 12 5.87 6.76 -4.51
N SER A 13 5.85 7.63 -5.51
CA SER A 13 4.62 7.86 -6.30
C SER A 13 4.12 6.60 -7.00
N LEU A 14 5.04 5.79 -7.55
CA LEU A 14 4.71 4.52 -8.19
C LEU A 14 4.19 3.50 -7.18
N LEU A 15 4.77 3.46 -5.98
CA LEU A 15 4.32 2.61 -4.89
C LEU A 15 2.90 2.96 -4.44
N LEU A 16 2.60 4.24 -4.23
CA LEU A 16 1.25 4.70 -3.87
C LEU A 16 0.23 4.39 -4.98
N LEU A 17 0.63 4.53 -6.25
CA LEU A 17 -0.21 4.20 -7.39
C LEU A 17 -0.48 2.68 -7.48
N ALA A 18 0.54 1.86 -7.26
CA ALA A 18 0.39 0.40 -7.18
C ALA A 18 -0.53 -0.02 -6.03
N ALA A 19 -0.37 0.57 -4.86
CA ALA A 19 -1.26 0.35 -3.72
C ALA A 19 -2.71 0.75 -4.04
N ALA A 20 -2.92 1.91 -4.66
CA ALA A 20 -4.24 2.35 -5.11
C ALA A 20 -4.87 1.38 -6.11
N PHE A 21 -4.10 0.92 -7.09
CA PHE A 21 -4.57 -0.06 -8.07
C PHE A 21 -5.00 -1.37 -7.41
N VAL A 22 -4.18 -1.90 -6.50
CA VAL A 22 -4.50 -3.15 -5.77
C VAL A 22 -5.70 -2.98 -4.85
N MET A 23 -5.87 -1.82 -4.20
CA MET A 23 -7.07 -1.52 -3.42
C MET A 23 -8.35 -1.51 -4.27
N LEU A 24 -8.29 -0.96 -5.49
CA LEU A 24 -9.45 -0.96 -6.41
C LEU A 24 -9.85 -2.35 -6.90
N VAL A 25 -8.90 -3.31 -6.91
CA VAL A 25 -9.17 -4.70 -7.28
C VAL A 25 -9.79 -5.48 -6.12
N ALA A 26 -9.71 -5.00 -4.87
CA ALA A 26 -10.19 -5.71 -3.69
C ALA A 26 -11.66 -6.20 -3.78
N PRO A 27 -12.63 -5.40 -4.31
CA PRO A 27 -14.01 -5.86 -4.43
C PRO A 27 -14.21 -7.07 -5.34
N LEU A 28 -13.34 -7.24 -6.34
CA LEU A 28 -13.42 -8.37 -7.28
C LEU A 28 -12.99 -9.69 -6.63
N ALA A 29 -12.28 -9.64 -5.49
CA ALA A 29 -11.86 -10.82 -4.75
C ALA A 29 -12.97 -11.38 -3.83
N TYR A 30 -14.11 -10.69 -3.69
CA TYR A 30 -15.18 -11.08 -2.76
C TYR A 30 -16.03 -12.27 -3.22
N ASP A 31 -15.95 -12.71 -4.48
CA ASP A 31 -16.78 -13.82 -4.98
C ASP A 31 -16.25 -15.23 -4.62
N GLY A 32 -15.14 -15.32 -3.89
CA GLY A 32 -14.56 -16.57 -3.41
C GLY A 32 -13.23 -16.93 -4.09
N VAL A 33 -12.62 -18.02 -3.64
CA VAL A 33 -11.33 -18.47 -4.16
C VAL A 33 -11.54 -19.27 -5.44
N HIS A 34 -11.07 -18.73 -6.57
CA HIS A 34 -11.07 -19.42 -7.86
C HIS A 34 -9.64 -19.86 -8.19
N LEU A 35 -9.46 -21.16 -8.39
CA LEU A 35 -8.16 -21.75 -8.71
C LEU A 35 -7.94 -21.91 -10.22
N HIS A 36 -8.95 -21.61 -11.02
CA HIS A 36 -8.93 -21.76 -12.47
C HIS A 36 -9.46 -20.45 -13.11
N ASP A 37 -9.02 -20.20 -14.34
CA ASP A 37 -9.39 -19.06 -15.19
C ASP A 37 -8.86 -17.68 -14.76
N TRP A 38 -9.28 -16.64 -15.48
CA TRP A 38 -8.93 -15.24 -15.24
C TRP A 38 -9.28 -14.74 -13.83
N ARG A 39 -10.19 -15.44 -13.14
CA ARG A 39 -10.63 -15.14 -11.77
C ARG A 39 -9.56 -15.43 -10.72
N LEU A 40 -8.51 -16.17 -11.07
CA LEU A 40 -7.35 -16.41 -10.20
C LEU A 40 -6.59 -15.12 -9.87
N LEU A 41 -6.55 -14.17 -10.81
CA LEU A 41 -5.87 -12.88 -10.61
C LEU A 41 -6.43 -12.11 -9.40
N PRO A 42 -7.74 -11.79 -9.34
CA PRO A 42 -8.29 -11.10 -8.18
C PRO A 42 -8.36 -11.98 -6.92
N SER A 43 -8.53 -13.30 -7.02
CA SER A 43 -8.75 -14.15 -5.84
C SER A 43 -7.48 -14.65 -5.15
N VAL A 44 -6.34 -14.73 -5.84
CA VAL A 44 -5.08 -15.25 -5.29
C VAL A 44 -3.93 -14.26 -5.46
N VAL A 45 -3.71 -13.78 -6.69
CA VAL A 45 -2.55 -12.94 -7.00
C VAL A 45 -2.67 -11.57 -6.37
N ALA A 46 -3.81 -10.90 -6.50
CA ALA A 46 -4.04 -9.58 -5.92
C ALA A 46 -3.89 -9.54 -4.38
N PRO A 47 -4.45 -10.50 -3.60
CA PRO A 47 -4.18 -10.57 -2.16
C PRO A 47 -2.71 -10.83 -1.83
N ALA A 48 -2.00 -11.66 -2.61
CA ALA A 48 -0.58 -11.89 -2.40
C ALA A 48 0.25 -10.61 -2.67
N VAL A 49 -0.06 -9.89 -3.76
CA VAL A 49 0.57 -8.60 -4.08
C VAL A 49 0.24 -7.56 -3.01
N MET A 50 -1.00 -7.53 -2.51
CA MET A 50 -1.38 -6.67 -1.39
C MET A 50 -0.49 -6.91 -0.17
N MET A 51 -0.26 -8.17 0.22
CA MET A 51 0.64 -8.49 1.33
C MET A 51 2.07 -8.02 1.08
N VAL A 52 2.59 -8.21 -0.13
CA VAL A 52 3.90 -7.67 -0.50
C VAL A 52 3.92 -6.16 -0.32
N LEU A 53 2.92 -5.44 -0.85
CA LEU A 53 2.84 -3.98 -0.74
C LEU A 53 2.71 -3.49 0.71
N VAL A 54 2.01 -4.22 1.59
CA VAL A 54 1.98 -3.92 3.04
C VAL A 54 3.41 -3.84 3.57
N PHE A 55 4.24 -4.85 3.29
CA PHE A 55 5.62 -4.88 3.76
C PHE A 55 6.52 -3.84 3.07
N VAL A 56 6.33 -3.58 1.78
CA VAL A 56 7.12 -2.55 1.09
C VAL A 56 6.78 -1.16 1.63
N ILE A 57 5.52 -0.84 1.90
CA ILE A 57 5.12 0.43 2.53
C ILE A 57 5.75 0.56 3.92
N LEU A 58 5.70 -0.49 4.74
CA LEU A 58 6.35 -0.48 6.06
C LEU A 58 7.87 -0.27 5.98
N LEU A 59 8.51 -0.89 4.99
CA LEU A 59 9.93 -0.70 4.73
C LEU A 59 10.24 0.75 4.30
N ASP A 60 9.42 1.35 3.43
CA ASP A 60 9.60 2.75 3.01
C ASP A 60 9.40 3.73 4.18
N MET A 61 8.41 3.48 5.02
CA MET A 61 8.20 4.25 6.25
C MET A 61 9.40 4.15 7.19
N LEU A 62 9.99 2.96 7.33
CA LEU A 62 11.20 2.75 8.13
C LEU A 62 12.39 3.51 7.55
N MET A 63 12.61 3.43 6.24
CA MET A 63 13.69 4.18 5.57
C MET A 63 13.48 5.69 5.72
N SER A 64 12.26 6.17 5.57
CA SER A 64 11.90 7.57 5.80
C SER A 64 12.18 8.00 7.25
N ARG A 65 11.91 7.12 8.23
CA ARG A 65 12.25 7.35 9.64
C ARG A 65 13.77 7.41 9.87
N VAL A 66 14.54 6.54 9.22
CA VAL A 66 16.00 6.53 9.30
C VAL A 66 16.58 7.82 8.73
N PHE A 67 16.17 8.23 7.53
CA PHE A 67 16.63 9.49 6.95
C PHE A 67 16.18 10.72 7.73
N MET A 68 15.05 10.64 8.43
CA MET A 68 14.55 11.73 9.26
C MET A 68 15.39 11.95 10.53
N ALA A 69 16.15 10.94 10.98
CA ALA A 69 17.00 11.06 12.17
C ALA A 69 18.15 12.07 11.96
N ASP A 70 18.66 12.17 10.73
CA ASP A 70 19.74 13.06 10.34
C ASP A 70 19.25 14.33 9.61
N ALA A 71 17.93 14.53 9.52
CA ALA A 71 17.33 15.66 8.81
C ALA A 71 16.87 16.76 9.78
N ASP A 72 17.14 18.02 9.41
CA ASP A 72 16.73 19.20 10.17
C ASP A 72 15.73 20.07 9.41
N GLY A 73 14.94 20.85 10.16
CA GLY A 73 14.05 21.87 9.62
C GLY A 73 13.03 21.35 8.60
N GLU A 74 13.09 21.89 7.39
CA GLU A 74 12.11 21.65 6.31
C GLU A 74 12.14 20.21 5.77
N ASP A 75 13.33 19.60 5.70
CA ASP A 75 13.48 18.21 5.25
C ASP A 75 12.83 17.22 6.21
N ARG A 76 12.94 17.48 7.52
CA ARG A 76 12.28 16.69 8.56
C ARG A 76 10.76 16.79 8.46
N ALA A 77 10.22 17.98 8.23
CA ALA A 77 8.78 18.18 8.05
C ALA A 77 8.26 17.45 6.80
N ARG A 78 9.01 17.49 5.69
CA ARG A 78 8.68 16.74 4.46
C ARG A 78 8.64 15.24 4.73
N LEU A 79 9.66 14.67 5.37
CA LEU A 79 9.73 13.24 5.70
C LEU A 79 8.62 12.80 6.68
N ALA A 80 8.25 13.64 7.63
CA ALA A 80 7.12 13.37 8.51
C ALA A 80 5.79 13.30 7.73
N ALA A 81 5.57 14.20 6.77
CA ALA A 81 4.39 14.18 5.91
C ALA A 81 4.35 12.93 5.00
N VAL A 82 5.51 12.50 4.51
CA VAL A 82 5.66 11.24 3.76
C VAL A 82 5.19 10.06 4.61
N ILE A 83 5.77 9.89 5.81
CA ILE A 83 5.45 8.77 6.71
C ILE A 83 3.96 8.76 7.04
N TRP A 84 3.36 9.93 7.27
CA TRP A 84 1.93 10.05 7.50
C TRP A 84 1.09 9.62 6.30
N THR A 85 1.48 10.02 5.09
CA THR A 85 0.79 9.63 3.85
C THR A 85 0.84 8.12 3.66
N GLU A 86 2.00 7.51 3.87
CA GLU A 86 2.20 6.06 3.79
C GLU A 86 1.42 5.30 4.87
N ALA A 87 1.39 5.82 6.10
CA ALA A 87 0.58 5.25 7.17
C ALA A 87 -0.91 5.25 6.81
N VAL A 88 -1.42 6.33 6.23
CA VAL A 88 -2.81 6.42 5.77
C VAL A 88 -3.09 5.40 4.67
N VAL A 89 -2.20 5.27 3.69
CA VAL A 89 -2.36 4.28 2.60
C VAL A 89 -2.28 2.85 3.12
N LEU A 90 -1.38 2.57 4.06
CA LEU A 90 -1.28 1.26 4.71
C LEU A 90 -2.58 0.89 5.41
N VAL A 91 -3.12 1.80 6.23
CA VAL A 91 -4.39 1.59 6.94
C VAL A 91 -5.53 1.41 5.94
N ALA A 92 -5.61 2.25 4.92
CA ALA A 92 -6.63 2.15 3.87
C ALA A 92 -6.56 0.80 3.14
N MET A 93 -5.37 0.29 2.86
CA MET A 93 -5.17 -1.00 2.19
C MET A 93 -5.62 -2.16 3.07
N ILE A 94 -5.26 -2.16 4.36
CA ILE A 94 -5.74 -3.18 5.31
C ILE A 94 -7.27 -3.14 5.42
N VAL A 95 -7.86 -1.95 5.49
CA VAL A 95 -9.32 -1.79 5.57
C VAL A 95 -10.00 -2.30 4.30
N ALA A 96 -9.50 -1.94 3.12
CA ALA A 96 -10.05 -2.36 1.82
C ALA A 96 -10.04 -3.88 1.65
N TRP A 97 -9.01 -4.54 2.16
CA TRP A 97 -8.83 -5.99 2.08
C TRP A 97 -9.38 -6.76 3.29
N SER A 98 -9.82 -6.07 4.34
CA SER A 98 -10.37 -6.70 5.54
C SER A 98 -11.53 -7.68 5.27
N PRO A 99 -12.47 -7.44 4.33
CA PRO A 99 -13.56 -8.39 4.08
C PRO A 99 -13.06 -9.71 3.48
N PHE A 100 -12.02 -9.64 2.64
CA PHE A 100 -11.36 -10.83 2.09
C PHE A 100 -10.59 -11.59 3.18
N LEU A 101 -9.84 -10.87 4.02
CA LEU A 101 -9.08 -11.46 5.13
C LEU A 101 -9.97 -12.14 6.17
N VAL A 102 -11.10 -11.54 6.54
CA VAL A 102 -12.04 -12.17 7.46
C VAL A 102 -12.61 -13.46 6.87
N ARG A 103 -12.92 -13.48 5.57
CA ARG A 103 -13.45 -14.68 4.90
C ARG A 103 -12.46 -15.82 4.86
N ILE A 104 -11.16 -15.55 4.66
CA ILE A 104 -10.15 -16.62 4.60
C ILE A 104 -9.77 -17.16 5.98
N PHE A 105 -9.78 -16.32 7.02
CA PHE A 105 -9.45 -16.75 8.39
C PHE A 105 -10.61 -17.42 9.13
N TRP A 106 -11.86 -17.20 8.72
CA TRP A 106 -13.05 -17.78 9.34
C TRP A 106 -13.55 -19.05 8.64
N TYR A 107 -12.70 -19.67 7.81
CA TYR A 107 -12.91 -20.96 7.15
C TYR A 107 -11.90 -21.98 7.70
#